data_AF-A0A257JXR1-F1
#
_entry.id   AF-A0A257JXR1-F1
#
_cell.length_a   1.000
_cell.length_b   1.000
_cell.length_c   1.000
_cell.angle_alpha   90.00
_cell.angle_beta   90.00
_cell.angle_gamma   90.00
#
_symmetry.space_group_name_H-M   'P 1'
#
loop_
_entity.id
_entity.type
_entity.pdbx_description
1 polymer ?
#
loop_
_entity_poly.entity_id
_entity_poly.type
_entity_poly.pdbx_seq_one_letter_code
_entity_poly.pdbx_strand_id
1 'polypeptide(L)'
;MKSFLLSLVLCCSCFCFGQTAKDSIKLAKNTQKAQELTAKLVEQRTELAELEAKLIPIQEEAREKIEKAKASSSDNKRAASKLESDLDSRKKARRARNAGDQAADDAKQARKASDRLEDTEKDIKKLKSRIKSNEKKLEKLVQ
;
A
#
# COMPACT_ATOMS: atom_id res chain seq x y z
N MET A 1 56.41 31.02 62.56
CA MET A 1 56.50 32.05 61.50
C MET A 1 56.82 31.33 60.20
N LYS A 2 56.00 31.19 59.17
CA LYS A 2 54.73 31.75 58.69
C LYS A 2 54.13 30.56 57.88
N SER A 3 52.96 29.98 58.18
CA SER A 3 51.62 30.54 57.96
C SER A 3 51.61 31.56 56.83
N PHE A 4 51.48 31.11 55.59
CA PHE A 4 50.91 31.82 54.43
C PHE A 4 51.27 31.03 53.17
N LEU A 5 50.43 30.07 52.77
CA LEU A 5 50.23 29.60 51.38
C LEU A 5 49.08 28.55 51.37
N LEU A 6 48.06 28.85 52.16
CA LEU A 6 46.79 28.12 52.24
C LEU A 6 45.69 29.16 51.94
N SER A 7 45.56 29.58 50.68
CA SER A 7 44.42 30.37 50.15
C SER A 7 44.73 30.75 48.70
N LEU A 8 43.73 30.63 47.81
CA LEU A 8 43.77 30.65 46.33
C LEU A 8 44.40 29.37 45.76
N VAL A 9 43.69 28.45 45.10
CA VAL A 9 42.60 28.62 44.13
C VAL A 9 41.63 27.46 44.33
N LEU A 10 40.69 27.64 45.27
CA LEU A 10 39.53 26.77 45.48
C LEU A 10 38.28 27.56 45.09
N CYS A 11 38.16 27.92 43.81
CA CYS A 11 36.90 28.42 43.26
C CYS A 11 37.02 28.51 41.74
N CYS A 12 36.49 27.52 41.02
CA CYS A 12 35.67 27.77 39.84
C CYS A 12 35.19 26.47 39.21
N SER A 13 33.88 26.41 39.00
CA SER A 13 33.17 25.53 38.08
C SER A 13 33.04 24.05 38.45
N CYS A 14 32.44 23.79 39.63
CA CYS A 14 31.30 22.87 39.60
C CYS A 14 30.23 23.50 38.70
N PHE A 15 30.31 23.26 37.39
CA PHE A 15 29.14 23.36 36.54
C PHE A 15 28.23 22.22 36.98
N CYS A 16 27.35 22.52 37.93
CA CYS A 16 26.23 21.65 38.26
C CYS A 16 25.49 21.38 36.96
N PHE A 17 25.62 20.15 36.50
CA PHE A 17 24.88 19.56 35.39
C PHE A 17 23.43 19.43 35.83
N GLY A 18 22.71 20.56 35.89
CA GLY A 18 21.28 20.62 36.12
C GLY A 18 20.54 20.25 34.84
N GLN A 19 20.79 19.06 34.28
CA GLN A 19 19.82 18.48 33.35
C GLN A 19 18.59 18.13 34.17
N THR A 20 17.53 18.88 33.92
CA THR A 20 16.33 18.81 34.72
C THR A 20 15.66 17.45 34.51
N ALA A 21 15.11 16.85 35.56
CA ALA A 21 14.34 15.60 35.46
C ALA A 21 13.21 15.66 34.40
N LYS A 22 12.76 16.87 34.02
CA LYS A 22 11.81 17.12 32.93
C LYS A 22 12.36 16.73 31.55
N ASP A 23 13.65 16.96 31.30
CA ASP A 23 14.31 16.59 30.05
C ASP A 23 14.45 15.06 29.94
N SER A 24 14.78 14.38 31.05
CA SER A 24 14.83 12.91 31.10
C SER A 24 13.47 12.25 30.86
N ILE A 25 12.38 12.80 31.42
CA ILE A 25 11.01 12.28 31.19
C ILE A 25 10.58 12.51 29.74
N LYS A 26 10.90 13.68 29.16
CA LYS A 26 10.60 13.98 27.75
C LYS A 26 11.37 13.06 26.81
N LEU A 27 12.65 12.81 27.09
CA LEU A 27 13.48 11.88 26.34
C LEU A 27 12.92 10.45 26.41
N ALA A 28 12.55 9.96 27.60
CA ALA A 28 11.94 8.65 27.79
C ALA A 28 10.61 8.49 27.04
N LYS A 29 9.78 9.55 26.98
CA LYS A 29 8.54 9.55 26.19
C LYS A 29 8.82 9.55 24.68
N ASN A 30 9.85 10.26 24.22
CA ASN A 30 10.24 10.27 22.82
C ASN A 30 10.81 8.92 22.38
N THR A 31 11.61 8.25 23.21
CA THR A 31 12.14 6.92 22.92
C THR A 31 11.01 5.88 22.84
N GLN A 32 10.03 5.92 23.76
CA GLN A 32 8.84 5.07 23.69
C GLN A 32 8.06 5.28 22.38
N LYS A 33 7.77 6.54 22.03
CA LYS A 33 7.07 6.87 20.77
C LYS A 33 7.87 6.45 19.53
N ALA A 34 9.19 6.58 19.56
CA ALA A 34 10.06 6.15 18.48
C ALA A 34 10.07 4.63 18.32
N GLN A 35 10.06 3.87 19.42
CA GLN A 35 9.93 2.42 19.40
C GLN A 35 8.58 1.98 18.82
N GLU A 36 7.47 2.58 19.27
CA GLU A 36 6.14 2.29 18.72
C GLU A 36 6.04 2.60 17.23
N LEU A 37 6.59 3.73 16.78
CA LEU A 37 6.61 4.09 15.36
C LEU A 37 7.49 3.15 14.55
N THR A 38 8.61 2.68 15.10
CA THR A 38 9.49 1.71 14.45
C THR A 38 8.77 0.38 14.26
N ALA A 39 8.08 -0.12 15.29
CA ALA A 39 7.27 -1.34 15.20
C ALA A 39 6.18 -1.20 14.10
N LYS A 40 5.43 -0.10 14.12
CA LYS A 40 4.43 0.21 13.08
C LYS A 40 5.03 0.29 11.68
N LEU A 41 6.23 0.84 11.53
CA LEU A 41 6.91 0.91 10.23
C LEU A 41 7.33 -0.46 9.72
N VAL A 42 7.76 -1.37 10.60
CA VAL A 42 8.04 -2.76 10.23
C VAL A 42 6.76 -3.43 9.73
N GLU A 43 5.67 -3.36 10.50
CA GLU A 43 4.37 -3.91 10.10
C GLU A 43 3.87 -3.37 8.75
N GLN A 44 3.97 -2.06 8.56
CA GLN A 44 3.56 -1.43 7.30
C GLN A 44 4.45 -1.83 6.12
N ARG A 45 5.75 -2.02 6.34
CA ARG A 45 6.68 -2.49 5.29
C ARG A 45 6.43 -3.96 4.95
N THR A 46 6.08 -4.79 5.92
CA THR A 46 5.69 -6.18 5.65
C THR A 46 4.37 -6.24 4.88
N GLU A 47 3.36 -5.46 5.29
CA GLU A 47 2.08 -5.36 4.56
C GLU A 47 2.30 -4.85 3.13
N LEU A 48 3.21 -3.89 2.94
CA LEU A 48 3.55 -3.38 1.62
C LEU A 48 4.16 -4.46 0.73
N ALA A 49 5.11 -5.24 1.26
CA ALA A 49 5.73 -6.34 0.52
C ALA A 49 4.70 -7.41 0.14
N GLU A 50 3.74 -7.71 1.02
CA GLU A 50 2.65 -8.64 0.72
C GLU A 50 1.73 -8.13 -0.38
N LEU A 51 1.36 -6.85 -0.36
CA LEU A 51 0.53 -6.25 -1.42
C LEU A 51 1.27 -6.20 -2.75
N GLU A 52 2.56 -5.84 -2.75
CA GLU A 52 3.39 -5.86 -3.96
C GLU A 52 3.56 -7.27 -4.52
N ALA A 53 3.69 -8.29 -3.66
CA ALA A 53 3.72 -9.69 -4.09
C ALA A 53 2.38 -10.16 -4.69
N LYS A 54 1.24 -9.70 -4.14
CA LYS A 54 -0.11 -9.99 -4.67
C LYS A 54 -0.43 -9.22 -5.96
N LEU A 55 0.28 -8.13 -6.24
CA LEU A 55 -0.01 -7.30 -7.40
C LEU A 55 0.20 -8.06 -8.72
N ILE A 56 1.29 -8.83 -8.83
CA ILE A 56 1.61 -9.61 -10.03
C ILE A 56 0.49 -10.59 -10.40
N PRO A 57 0.03 -11.50 -9.53
CA PRO A 57 -1.05 -12.42 -9.88
C PRO A 57 -2.38 -11.71 -10.15
N ILE A 58 -2.68 -10.60 -9.46
CA ILE A 58 -3.90 -9.81 -9.73
C ILE A 58 -3.83 -9.15 -11.11
N GLN A 59 -2.67 -8.63 -11.50
CA GLN A 59 -2.45 -8.02 -12.80
C GLN A 59 -2.58 -9.05 -13.93
N GLU A 60 -2.01 -10.24 -13.76
CA GLU A 60 -2.17 -11.34 -14.73
C GLU A 60 -3.63 -11.81 -14.79
N GLU A 61 -4.32 -11.97 -13.65
CA GLU A 61 -5.75 -12.31 -13.65
C GLU A 61 -6.58 -11.25 -14.42
N ALA A 62 -6.33 -9.96 -14.17
CA ALA A 62 -7.01 -8.88 -14.89
C ALA A 62 -6.76 -8.96 -16.40
N ARG A 63 -5.52 -9.18 -16.82
CA ARG A 63 -5.15 -9.35 -18.22
C ARG A 63 -5.85 -10.54 -18.86
N GLU A 64 -5.84 -11.70 -18.22
CA GLU A 64 -6.50 -12.91 -18.71
C GLU A 64 -8.00 -12.70 -18.88
N LYS A 65 -8.67 -12.08 -17.89
CA LYS A 65 -10.11 -11.80 -17.95
C LYS A 65 -10.44 -10.81 -19.08
N ILE A 66 -9.60 -9.81 -19.30
CA ILE A 66 -9.74 -8.85 -20.42
C ILE A 66 -9.62 -9.57 -21.77
N GLU A 67 -8.61 -10.41 -21.95
CA GLU A 67 -8.42 -11.15 -23.20
C GLU A 67 -9.57 -12.12 -23.46
N LYS A 68 -10.05 -12.80 -22.41
CA LYS A 68 -11.23 -13.66 -22.51
C LYS A 68 -12.48 -12.86 -22.90
N ALA A 69 -12.70 -11.69 -22.31
CA ALA A 69 -13.83 -10.82 -22.66
C ALA A 69 -13.75 -10.34 -24.12
N LYS A 70 -12.55 -10.03 -24.63
CA LYS A 70 -12.35 -9.69 -26.05
C LYS A 70 -12.68 -10.86 -26.97
N ALA A 71 -12.23 -12.06 -26.63
CA ALA A 71 -12.53 -13.28 -27.38
C ALA A 71 -14.04 -13.55 -27.43
N SER A 72 -14.71 -13.56 -26.27
CA SER A 72 -16.16 -13.77 -26.18
C SER A 72 -16.96 -12.68 -26.91
N SER A 73 -16.50 -11.43 -26.88
CA SER A 73 -17.10 -10.34 -27.68
C SER A 73 -16.98 -10.58 -29.18
N SER A 74 -15.82 -11.06 -29.65
CA SER A 74 -15.60 -11.43 -31.05
C SER A 74 -16.50 -12.60 -31.48
N ASP A 75 -16.65 -13.61 -30.63
CA ASP A 75 -17.51 -14.75 -30.90
C ASP A 75 -18.99 -14.38 -30.92
N ASN A 76 -19.44 -13.49 -30.03
CA ASN A 76 -20.78 -12.91 -30.08
C ASN A 76 -21.01 -12.20 -31.42
N LYS A 77 -20.09 -11.32 -31.85
CA LYS A 77 -20.17 -10.64 -33.15
C LYS A 77 -20.29 -11.63 -34.30
N ARG A 78 -19.45 -12.67 -34.32
CA ARG A 78 -19.49 -13.74 -35.34
C ARG A 78 -20.82 -14.51 -35.33
N ALA A 79 -21.36 -14.82 -34.15
CA ALA A 79 -22.62 -15.52 -34.02
C ALA A 79 -23.81 -14.64 -34.47
N ALA A 80 -23.77 -13.35 -34.14
CA ALA A 80 -24.75 -12.36 -34.59
C ALA A 80 -24.74 -12.21 -36.12
N SER A 81 -23.57 -12.05 -36.75
CA SER A 81 -23.48 -11.99 -38.22
C SER A 81 -23.98 -13.27 -38.91
N LYS A 82 -23.75 -14.44 -38.30
CA LYS A 82 -24.31 -15.72 -38.81
C LYS A 82 -25.83 -15.78 -38.70
N LEU A 83 -26.41 -15.23 -37.63
CA LEU A 83 -27.86 -15.13 -37.49
C LEU A 83 -28.46 -14.12 -38.49
N GLU A 84 -27.80 -13.00 -38.71
CA GLU A 84 -28.23 -11.96 -39.66
C GLU A 84 -28.43 -12.52 -41.07
N SER A 85 -27.57 -13.44 -41.50
CA SER A 85 -27.70 -14.14 -42.80
C SER A 85 -28.88 -15.11 -42.91
N ASP A 86 -29.55 -15.44 -41.80
CA ASP A 86 -30.61 -16.47 -41.73
C ASP A 86 -31.40 -16.31 -40.42
N LEU A 87 -32.26 -15.29 -40.41
CA LEU A 87 -32.97 -14.82 -39.23
C LEU A 87 -33.99 -15.83 -38.69
N ASP A 88 -34.55 -16.68 -39.55
CA ASP A 88 -35.56 -17.67 -39.17
C ASP A 88 -34.97 -18.92 -38.51
N SER A 89 -33.64 -19.05 -38.52
CA SER A 89 -32.95 -20.19 -37.93
C SER A 89 -32.91 -20.13 -36.40
N ARG A 90 -33.84 -20.86 -35.76
CA ARG A 90 -33.87 -21.04 -34.30
C ARG A 90 -32.54 -21.49 -33.69
N LYS A 91 -31.78 -22.32 -34.41
CA LYS A 91 -30.46 -22.81 -33.97
C LYS A 91 -29.41 -21.70 -33.97
N LYS A 92 -29.39 -20.84 -35.00
CA LYS A 92 -28.49 -19.67 -35.06
C LYS A 92 -28.88 -18.64 -34.00
N ALA A 93 -30.18 -18.42 -33.80
CA ALA A 93 -30.68 -17.50 -32.77
C ALA A 93 -30.23 -17.93 -31.36
N ARG A 94 -30.36 -19.22 -31.03
CA ARG A 94 -29.89 -19.77 -29.75
C ARG A 94 -28.37 -19.61 -29.57
N ARG A 95 -27.59 -19.83 -30.62
CA ARG A 95 -26.12 -19.67 -30.56
C ARG A 95 -25.71 -18.21 -30.34
N ALA A 96 -26.33 -17.28 -31.07
CA ALA A 96 -26.08 -15.85 -30.90
C ALA A 96 -26.42 -15.38 -29.49
N ARG A 97 -27.58 -15.80 -28.96
CA ARG A 97 -27.96 -15.51 -27.57
C ARG A 97 -26.94 -16.04 -26.56
N ASN A 98 -26.57 -17.32 -26.65
CA ASN A 98 -25.61 -17.90 -25.72
C ASN A 98 -24.23 -17.22 -25.79
N ALA A 99 -23.78 -16.83 -26.99
CA ALA A 99 -22.54 -16.09 -27.17
C ALA A 99 -22.63 -14.67 -26.58
N GLY A 100 -23.79 -14.01 -26.71
CA GLY A 100 -24.08 -12.74 -26.06
C GLY A 100 -24.04 -12.83 -24.53
N ASP A 101 -24.71 -13.82 -23.96
CA ASP A 101 -24.72 -14.06 -22.51
C ASP A 101 -23.30 -14.31 -21.98
N GLN A 102 -22.53 -15.18 -22.64
CA GLN A 102 -21.14 -15.45 -22.30
C GLN A 102 -20.25 -14.20 -22.39
N ALA A 103 -20.42 -13.39 -23.44
CA ALA A 103 -19.67 -12.15 -23.61
C ALA A 103 -19.99 -11.12 -22.52
N ALA A 104 -21.26 -11.04 -22.10
CA ALA A 104 -21.67 -10.17 -21.01
C ALA A 104 -21.05 -10.59 -19.67
N ASP A 105 -21.06 -11.89 -19.38
CA ASP A 105 -20.46 -12.43 -18.17
C ASP A 105 -18.94 -12.24 -18.12
N ASP A 106 -18.24 -12.57 -19.21
CA ASP A 106 -16.79 -12.39 -19.28
C ASP A 106 -16.41 -10.90 -19.19
N ALA A 107 -17.17 -10.00 -19.82
CA ALA A 107 -16.97 -8.56 -19.69
C ALA A 107 -17.16 -8.07 -18.25
N LYS A 108 -18.15 -8.61 -17.53
CA LYS A 108 -18.37 -8.30 -16.11
C LYS A 108 -17.22 -8.81 -15.25
N GLN A 109 -16.69 -10.00 -15.52
CA GLN A 109 -15.52 -10.53 -14.83
C GLN A 109 -14.27 -9.69 -15.08
N ALA A 110 -14.05 -9.26 -16.32
CA ALA A 110 -12.94 -8.37 -16.68
C ALA A 110 -12.99 -7.06 -15.88
N ARG A 111 -14.15 -6.40 -15.83
CA ARG A 111 -14.32 -5.18 -15.01
C ARG A 111 -13.97 -5.41 -13.54
N LYS A 112 -14.54 -6.45 -12.93
CA LYS A 112 -14.24 -6.79 -11.53
C LYS A 112 -12.77 -7.10 -11.28
N ALA A 113 -12.07 -7.68 -12.24
CA ALA A 113 -10.64 -7.95 -12.10
C ALA A 113 -9.82 -6.66 -12.23
N SER A 114 -10.19 -5.76 -13.16
CA SER A 114 -9.60 -4.42 -13.26
C SER A 114 -9.83 -3.58 -12.00
N ASP A 115 -11.06 -3.59 -11.46
CA ASP A 115 -11.39 -2.85 -10.23
C ASP A 115 -10.53 -3.34 -9.05
N ARG A 116 -10.36 -4.67 -8.91
CA ARG A 116 -9.49 -5.26 -7.88
C ARG A 116 -8.01 -4.87 -8.05
N LEU A 117 -7.53 -4.80 -9.29
CA LEU A 117 -6.17 -4.33 -9.57
C LEU A 117 -6.01 -2.87 -9.13
N GLU A 118 -6.93 -2.01 -9.55
CA GLU A 118 -6.90 -0.58 -9.22
C GLU A 118 -6.98 -0.33 -7.71
N ASP A 119 -7.83 -1.08 -7.00
CA ASP A 119 -7.94 -0.98 -5.54
C ASP A 119 -6.65 -1.41 -4.84
N THR A 120 -6.01 -2.49 -5.32
CA THR A 120 -4.71 -2.95 -4.80
C THR A 120 -3.62 -1.90 -5.02
N GLU A 121 -3.55 -1.29 -6.20
CA GLU A 121 -2.61 -0.20 -6.50
C GLU A 121 -2.85 1.04 -5.62
N LYS A 122 -4.12 1.40 -5.39
CA LYS A 122 -4.48 2.49 -4.48
C LYS A 122 -4.04 2.21 -3.06
N ASP A 123 -4.22 0.98 -2.57
CA ASP A 123 -3.84 0.62 -1.21
C ASP A 123 -2.33 0.60 -1.03
N ILE A 124 -1.57 0.09 -2.01
CA ILE A 124 -0.10 0.23 -2.06
C ILE A 124 0.30 1.71 -1.98
N LYS A 125 -0.33 2.59 -2.78
CA LYS A 125 -0.02 4.03 -2.79
C LYS A 125 -0.31 4.70 -1.45
N LYS A 126 -1.46 4.39 -0.84
CA LYS A 126 -1.83 4.89 0.49
C LYS A 126 -0.84 4.41 1.55
N LEU A 127 -0.45 3.13 1.52
CA LEU A 127 0.47 2.55 2.48
C LEU A 127 1.88 3.16 2.36
N LYS A 128 2.40 3.34 1.14
CA LYS A 128 3.65 4.08 0.88
C LYS A 128 3.60 5.50 1.45
N SER A 129 2.47 6.20 1.30
CA SER A 129 2.28 7.54 1.88
C SER A 129 2.29 7.52 3.41
N ARG A 130 1.62 6.54 4.02
CA ARG A 130 1.61 6.36 5.49
C ARG A 130 2.99 6.06 6.04
N ILE A 131 3.75 5.17 5.40
CA ILE A 131 5.14 4.85 5.75
C ILE A 131 5.98 6.13 5.71
N LYS A 132 5.96 6.88 4.60
CA LYS A 132 6.71 8.13 4.46
C LYS A 132 6.33 9.17 5.53
N SER A 133 5.05 9.26 5.88
CA SER A 133 4.61 10.15 6.97
C SER A 133 5.13 9.69 8.33
N ASN A 134 5.21 8.39 8.58
CA ASN A 134 5.69 7.82 9.84
C ASN A 134 7.22 7.93 9.95
N GLU A 135 7.96 7.73 8.86
CA GLU A 135 9.41 7.97 8.79
C GLU A 135 9.76 9.41 9.16
N LYS A 136 9.06 10.39 8.57
CA LYS A 136 9.22 11.81 8.93
C LYS A 136 8.91 12.12 10.39
N LYS A 137 7.96 11.40 11.00
CA LYS A 137 7.65 11.57 12.43
C LYS A 137 8.75 10.96 13.29
N LEU A 138 9.29 9.82 12.89
CA LEU A 138 10.39 9.16 13.58
C LEU A 138 11.66 10.03 13.53
N GLU A 139 12.01 10.59 12.37
CA GLU A 139 13.13 11.53 12.22
C GLU A 139 13.05 12.69 13.22
N LYS A 140 11.85 13.28 13.39
CA LYS A 140 11.61 14.38 14.34
C LYS A 140 11.67 14.00 15.81
N LEU A 141 11.55 12.70 16.14
CA LEU A 141 11.63 12.21 17.52
C LEU A 141 13.06 11.79 17.91
N VAL A 142 13.89 11.51 16.90
CA VAL A 142 15.28 11.04 17.06
C VAL A 142 16.29 12.18 16.86
N GLN A 143 15.92 13.26 16.14
CA GLN A 143 16.63 14.56 16.18
C GLN A 143 16.41 15.29 17.50
#